data_AF-A0A316ERU2-F1
#
_entry.id   AF-A0A316ERU2-F1
#
_cell.length_a   1.000
_cell.length_b   1.000
_cell.length_c   1.000
_cell.angle_alpha   90.00
_cell.angle_beta   90.00
_cell.angle_gamma   90.00
#
_symmetry.space_group_name_H-M   'P 1'
#
loop_
_entity.id
_entity.type
_entity.pdbx_description
1 polymer ?
#
loop_
_entity_poly.entity_id
_entity_poly.type
_entity_poly.pdbx_seq_one_letter_code
_entity_poly.pdbx_strand_id
1 'polypeptide(L)'
;MIHRYIEVAEYPDSAIELWADGTSLPYTTHYRYPDVDQAAIVENKRLGHVLGIAQKVQALRDNRHYEGPSRTMSGVPPGPQPVAPGARRQRQINRLDLERAMRQSPLVTVSDDDPTQVVPHVE
;
A
#
# COMPACT_ATOMS: atom_id res chain seq x y z
N MET A 1 -13.94 29.94 -8.93
CA MET A 1 -12.92 28.93 -9.28
C MET A 1 -11.83 29.68 -10.02
N ILE A 2 -10.58 29.64 -9.56
CA ILE A 2 -9.46 30.30 -10.24
C ILE A 2 -8.77 29.21 -11.07
N HIS A 3 -8.74 29.39 -12.38
CA HIS A 3 -8.03 28.50 -13.29
C HIS A 3 -6.67 29.14 -13.59
N ARG A 4 -5.59 28.41 -13.34
CA ARG A 4 -4.23 28.78 -13.75
C ARG A 4 -3.68 27.65 -14.61
N TYR A 5 -3.12 28.00 -15.76
CA TYR A 5 -2.44 27.03 -16.62
C TYR A 5 -1.04 26.75 -16.07
N ILE A 6 -0.66 25.48 -16.07
CA ILE A 6 0.65 25.02 -15.67
C ILE A 6 1.26 24.32 -16.88
N GLU A 7 2.45 24.73 -17.25
CA GLU A 7 3.27 24.05 -18.25
C GLU A 7 4.15 23.02 -17.55
N VAL A 8 4.29 21.84 -18.17
CA VAL A 8 5.08 20.73 -17.63
C VAL A 8 6.15 20.39 -18.65
N ALA A 9 7.41 20.56 -18.27
CA ALA A 9 8.56 20.11 -19.02
C ALA A 9 9.10 18.82 -18.40
N GLU A 10 9.32 17.80 -19.23
CA GLU A 10 9.87 16.52 -18.78
C GLU A 10 11.14 16.23 -19.56
N TYR A 11 12.21 16.00 -18.83
CA TYR A 11 13.53 15.77 -19.38
C TYR A 11 13.84 14.27 -19.51
N PRO A 12 14.80 13.88 -20.39
CA PRO A 12 15.16 12.47 -20.60
C PRO A 12 15.69 11.76 -19.33
N ASP A 13 16.21 12.52 -18.37
CA ASP A 13 16.69 12.04 -17.07
C ASP A 13 15.56 11.85 -16.04
N SER A 14 14.29 11.95 -16.46
CA SER A 14 13.09 11.91 -15.60
C SER A 14 12.90 13.15 -14.71
N ALA A 15 13.72 14.19 -14.87
CA ALA A 15 13.48 15.45 -14.19
C ALA A 15 12.21 16.11 -14.75
N ILE A 16 11.38 16.63 -13.85
CA ILE A 16 10.18 17.38 -14.21
C ILE A 16 10.42 18.85 -13.82
N GLU A 17 9.94 19.77 -14.64
CA GLU A 17 9.87 21.18 -14.27
C GLU A 17 8.45 21.70 -14.49
N LEU A 18 7.95 22.43 -13.50
CA LEU A 18 6.61 23.02 -13.54
C LEU A 18 6.75 24.52 -13.74
N TRP A 19 6.06 25.07 -14.72
CA TRP A 19 6.11 26.50 -15.04
C TRP A 19 4.70 27.10 -14.98
N ALA A 20 4.58 28.32 -14.46
CA ALA A 20 3.37 29.12 -14.57
C ALA A 20 3.72 30.61 -14.65
N ASP A 21 3.05 31.33 -15.55
CA ASP A 21 3.29 32.76 -15.81
C ASP A 21 4.77 33.08 -16.04
N GLY A 22 5.46 32.24 -16.82
CA GLY A 22 6.88 32.40 -17.15
C GLY A 22 7.85 32.15 -16.00
N THR A 23 7.39 31.59 -14.88
CA THR A 23 8.23 31.29 -13.71
C THR A 23 8.18 29.81 -13.33
N SER A 24 9.34 29.24 -13.00
CA SER A 24 9.46 27.87 -12.48
C SER A 24 8.87 27.77 -11.06
N LEU A 25 8.06 26.75 -10.82
CA LEU A 25 7.36 26.50 -9.56
C LEU A 25 8.11 25.45 -8.73
N PRO A 26 8.32 25.69 -7.42
CA PRO A 26 8.83 24.65 -6.54
C PRO A 26 7.82 23.51 -6.45
N TYR A 27 8.32 22.28 -6.53
CA TYR A 27 7.50 21.09 -6.38
C TYR A 27 8.22 20.06 -5.52
N THR A 28 7.43 19.13 -4.99
CA THR A 28 7.96 17.91 -4.40
C THR A 28 7.07 16.77 -4.82
N THR A 29 7.70 15.66 -5.21
CA THR A 29 6.94 14.53 -5.70
C THR A 29 6.39 13.75 -4.51
N HIS A 30 5.07 13.72 -4.40
CA HIS A 30 4.37 13.05 -3.32
C HIS A 30 4.17 11.58 -3.67
N TYR A 31 5.20 10.76 -3.39
CA TYR A 31 5.10 9.31 -3.45
C TYR A 31 4.88 8.76 -2.05
N ARG A 32 3.64 8.65 -1.60
CA ARG A 32 3.37 7.99 -0.32
C ARG A 32 2.20 7.03 -0.40
N TYR A 33 2.54 5.76 -0.60
CA TYR A 33 1.69 4.67 -0.16
C TYR A 33 2.13 4.31 1.26
N PRO A 34 1.27 4.50 2.27
CA PRO A 34 1.61 4.06 3.61
C PRO A 34 1.62 2.53 3.61
N ASP A 35 2.79 1.94 3.76
CA ASP A 35 2.95 0.49 3.87
C ASP A 35 3.20 0.11 5.34
N VAL A 36 2.56 -0.97 5.78
CA VAL A 36 2.80 -1.57 7.08
C VAL A 36 4.01 -2.49 6.96
N ASP A 37 5.12 -2.08 7.56
CA ASP A 37 6.32 -2.91 7.61
C ASP A 37 6.23 -3.96 8.73
N GLN A 38 7.17 -4.90 8.70
CA GLN A 38 7.24 -5.97 9.70
C GLN A 38 7.61 -5.42 11.09
N ALA A 39 8.40 -4.34 11.16
CA ALA A 39 8.81 -3.74 12.42
C ALA A 39 7.60 -3.15 13.18
N ALA A 40 6.71 -2.42 12.51
CA ALA A 40 5.49 -1.86 13.08
C ALA A 40 4.58 -2.96 13.66
N ILE A 41 4.52 -4.13 13.02
CA ILE A 41 3.77 -5.28 13.52
C ILE A 41 4.38 -5.84 14.81
N VAL A 42 5.70 -6.00 14.84
CA VAL A 42 6.43 -6.62 15.97
C VAL A 42 6.54 -5.67 17.17
N GLU A 43 6.79 -4.39 16.92
CA GLU A 43 6.98 -3.36 17.95
C GLU A 43 5.66 -2.96 18.61
N ASN A 44 4.54 -2.98 17.87
CA ASN A 44 3.24 -2.59 18.41
C ASN A 44 2.45 -3.78 18.96
N LYS A 45 2.67 -4.11 20.24
CA LYS A 45 2.01 -5.28 20.88
C LYS A 45 0.49 -5.26 20.84
N ARG A 46 -0.15 -4.09 20.94
CA ARG A 46 -1.62 -3.97 20.98
C ARG A 46 -2.26 -3.98 19.59
N LEU A 47 -1.56 -3.43 18.61
CA LEU A 47 -2.06 -3.32 17.23
C LEU A 47 -1.45 -4.35 16.29
N GLY A 48 -0.48 -5.16 16.72
CA GLY A 48 0.28 -6.07 15.85
C GLY A 48 -0.63 -6.99 15.04
N HIS A 49 -1.70 -7.50 15.64
CA HIS A 49 -2.69 -8.30 14.93
C HIS A 49 -3.43 -7.52 13.82
N VAL A 50 -3.91 -6.31 14.13
CA VAL A 50 -4.62 -5.45 13.17
C VAL A 50 -3.67 -4.98 12.07
N LEU A 51 -2.42 -4.66 12.42
CA LEU A 51 -1.36 -4.31 11.47
C LEU A 51 -1.02 -5.49 10.56
N GLY A 52 -0.99 -6.72 11.08
CA GLY A 52 -0.84 -7.93 10.25
C GLY A 52 -1.98 -8.13 9.26
N ILE A 53 -3.22 -7.83 9.65
CA ILE A 53 -4.37 -7.83 8.71
C ILE A 53 -4.21 -6.73 7.67
N ALA A 54 -3.85 -5.51 8.09
CA ALA A 54 -3.66 -4.37 7.19
C ALA A 54 -2.56 -4.64 6.15
N GLN A 55 -1.43 -5.22 6.56
CA GLN A 55 -0.34 -5.60 5.67
C GLN A 55 -0.80 -6.60 4.59
N LYS A 56 -1.61 -7.60 4.96
CA LYS A 56 -2.17 -8.58 4.01
C LYS A 56 -3.14 -7.94 3.02
N VAL A 57 -3.95 -6.99 3.46
CA VAL A 57 -4.84 -6.23 2.58
C VAL A 57 -4.03 -5.33 1.64
N GLN A 58 -2.97 -4.69 2.13
CA GLN A 58 -2.06 -3.86 1.33
C GLN A 58 -1.31 -4.68 0.27
N ALA A 59 -0.94 -5.93 0.55
CA ALA A 59 -0.30 -6.81 -0.44
C ALA A 59 -1.16 -7.10 -1.67
N LEU A 60 -2.48 -6.93 -1.60
CA LEU A 60 -3.39 -7.08 -2.74
C LEU A 60 -3.44 -5.82 -3.62
N ARG A 61 -2.89 -4.71 -3.15
CA ARG A 61 -3.00 -3.42 -3.81
C ARG A 61 -2.02 -3.30 -4.97
N ASP A 62 -2.51 -2.73 -6.05
CA ASP A 62 -1.70 -2.19 -7.13
C ASP A 62 -0.96 -0.94 -6.63
N ASN A 63 0.31 -1.11 -6.29
CA ASN A 63 1.22 -0.05 -5.82
C ASN A 63 2.08 0.52 -6.96
N ARG A 64 1.72 0.28 -8.23
CA ARG A 64 2.46 0.88 -9.34
C ARG A 64 2.42 2.40 -9.22
N HIS A 65 3.60 3.00 -9.24
CA HIS A 65 3.81 4.42 -9.47
C HIS A 65 4.66 4.58 -10.72
N TYR A 66 4.49 5.72 -11.37
CA TYR A 66 5.24 6.04 -12.56
C TYR A 66 6.59 6.62 -12.14
N GLU A 67 7.67 5.87 -12.33
CA GLU A 67 9.05 6.35 -12.23
C GLU A 67 9.59 6.54 -13.65
N GLY A 68 9.43 7.72 -14.22
CA GLY A 68 9.95 8.06 -15.55
C GLY A 68 9.34 9.35 -16.10
N PRO A 69 9.81 9.85 -17.26
CA PRO A 69 9.18 10.97 -17.97
C PRO A 69 7.89 10.50 -18.63
N SER A 70 6.77 11.23 -18.51
CA SER A 70 5.52 10.86 -19.18
C SER A 70 5.77 10.67 -20.67
N ARG A 71 5.48 9.46 -21.16
CA ARG A 71 5.74 9.02 -22.54
C ARG A 71 5.04 9.90 -23.59
N THR A 72 4.15 10.80 -23.14
CA THR A 72 3.43 11.81 -23.90
C THR A 72 4.35 12.81 -24.61
N MET A 73 5.50 13.17 -24.04
CA MET A 73 6.46 14.09 -24.71
C MET A 73 7.47 13.36 -25.60
N SER A 74 7.54 12.02 -25.49
CA SER A 74 8.45 11.19 -26.30
C SER A 74 7.85 10.75 -27.65
N GLY A 75 6.59 11.12 -27.94
CA GLY A 75 5.86 10.69 -29.15
C GLY A 75 5.46 9.21 -29.17
N VAL A 76 5.66 8.48 -28.06
CA VAL A 76 5.32 7.06 -27.94
C VAL A 76 3.95 6.92 -27.27
N PRO A 77 3.02 6.12 -27.83
CA PRO A 77 1.73 5.91 -27.20
C PRO A 77 1.89 5.27 -25.80
N PRO A 78 1.00 5.58 -24.84
CA PRO A 78 1.03 4.95 -23.52
C PRO A 78 0.95 3.43 -23.63
N GLY A 79 2.05 2.74 -23.33
CA GLY A 79 2.05 1.28 -23.24
C GLY A 79 1.44 0.81 -21.92
N PRO A 80 0.65 -0.28 -21.89
CA PRO A 80 0.13 -0.81 -20.65
C PRO A 80 1.29 -1.29 -19.76
N GLN A 81 1.39 -0.77 -18.54
CA GLN A 81 2.30 -1.34 -17.55
C GLN A 81 1.79 -2.73 -17.14
N PRO A 82 2.67 -3.74 -17.05
CA PRO A 82 2.27 -5.05 -16.55
C PRO A 82 1.76 -4.92 -15.12
N VAL A 83 0.62 -5.53 -14.84
CA VAL A 83 0.04 -5.60 -13.49
C VAL A 83 0.58 -6.87 -12.85
N ALA A 84 1.04 -6.80 -11.60
CA ALA A 84 1.40 -8.00 -10.86
C ALA A 84 0.20 -8.95 -10.82
N PRO A 85 0.38 -10.26 -11.08
CA PRO A 85 -0.72 -11.22 -11.05
C PRO A 85 -1.48 -11.16 -9.71
N GLY A 86 -2.79 -10.91 -9.77
CA GLY A 86 -3.64 -10.83 -8.58
C GLY A 86 -3.66 -9.46 -7.87
N ALA A 87 -2.86 -8.48 -8.29
CA ALA A 87 -2.94 -7.12 -7.77
C ALA A 87 -4.23 -6.43 -8.24
N ARG A 88 -4.79 -5.59 -7.36
CA ARG A 88 -6.09 -4.95 -7.52
C ARG A 88 -5.98 -3.45 -7.32
N ARG A 89 -6.78 -2.67 -8.04
CA ARG A 89 -6.88 -1.24 -7.75
C ARG A 89 -7.44 -1.02 -6.35
N GLN A 90 -7.07 0.07 -5.69
CA GLN A 90 -7.55 0.41 -4.34
C GLN A 90 -9.08 0.31 -4.21
N ARG A 91 -9.83 0.75 -5.24
CA ARG A 91 -11.31 0.72 -5.26
C ARG A 91 -11.91 -0.66 -5.50
N GLN A 92 -11.10 -1.65 -5.88
CA GLN A 92 -11.51 -3.03 -6.12
C GLN A 92 -11.27 -3.94 -4.91
N ILE A 93 -10.48 -3.48 -3.92
CA ILE A 93 -10.32 -4.16 -2.64
C ILE A 93 -11.65 -4.05 -1.89
N ASN A 94 -12.20 -5.20 -1.48
CA ASN A 94 -13.54 -5.25 -0.90
C ASN A 94 -13.58 -6.06 0.41
N ARG A 95 -14.78 -6.18 0.99
CA ARG A 95 -15.03 -6.89 2.25
C ARG A 95 -14.53 -8.34 2.24
N LEU A 96 -14.67 -9.06 1.12
CA LEU A 96 -14.22 -10.46 1.03
C LEU A 96 -12.69 -10.56 1.14
N ASP A 97 -11.96 -9.56 0.67
CA ASP A 97 -10.52 -9.51 0.78
C ASP A 97 -10.09 -9.27 2.23
N LEU A 98 -10.80 -8.40 2.94
CA LEU A 98 -10.61 -8.21 4.37
C LEU A 98 -10.89 -9.49 5.17
N GLU A 99 -11.99 -10.18 4.88
CA GLU A 99 -12.35 -11.45 5.54
C GLU A 99 -11.34 -12.57 5.25
N ARG A 100 -10.74 -12.60 4.05
CA ARG A 100 -9.63 -13.50 3.74
C ARG A 100 -8.39 -13.15 4.56
N ALA A 101 -8.03 -11.87 4.63
CA ALA A 101 -6.88 -11.40 5.41
C ALA A 101 -7.03 -11.71 6.92
N MET A 102 -8.23 -11.52 7.47
CA MET A 102 -8.57 -11.91 8.85
C MET A 102 -8.40 -13.41 9.09
N ARG A 103 -8.92 -14.27 8.20
CA ARG A 103 -8.75 -15.73 8.33
C ARG A 103 -7.30 -16.18 8.27
N GLN A 104 -6.49 -15.52 7.45
CA GLN A 104 -5.05 -15.80 7.35
C GLN A 104 -4.27 -15.27 8.55
N SER A 105 -4.85 -14.39 9.36
CA SER A 105 -4.22 -13.78 10.52
C SER A 105 -5.04 -14.15 11.75
N PRO A 106 -4.94 -15.40 12.25
CA PRO A 106 -5.70 -15.80 13.42
C PRO A 106 -5.31 -14.94 14.63
N LEU A 107 -6.30 -14.56 15.43
CA LEU A 107 -6.04 -13.97 16.75
C LEU A 107 -5.34 -15.05 17.58
N VAL A 108 -4.15 -14.75 18.09
CA VAL A 108 -3.60 -15.54 19.19
C VAL A 108 -4.47 -15.20 20.40
N THR A 109 -5.51 -15.99 20.61
CA THR A 109 -6.15 -16.06 21.92
C THR A 109 -5.12 -16.72 22.83
N VAL A 110 -4.58 -15.98 23.78
CA VAL A 110 -3.99 -16.62 24.97
C VAL A 110 -5.16 -17.38 25.57
N SER A 111 -5.17 -18.70 25.40
CA SER A 111 -6.12 -19.57 26.07
C SER A 111 -5.85 -19.44 27.57
N ASP A 112 -6.64 -18.65 28.27
CA ASP A 112 -6.61 -18.54 29.74
C ASP A 112 -7.28 -19.74 30.44
N ASP A 113 -7.58 -20.84 29.73
CA ASP A 113 -8.20 -22.03 30.32
C ASP A 113 -7.52 -23.32 29.83
N ASP A 114 -6.59 -23.86 30.64
CA ASP A 114 -6.71 -25.25 31.10
C ASP A 114 -5.90 -25.48 32.41
N PRO A 115 -6.49 -25.24 33.60
CA PRO A 115 -5.86 -25.60 34.87
C PRO A 115 -6.50 -26.84 35.52
N THR A 116 -7.02 -27.83 34.78
CA THR A 116 -7.48 -29.08 35.45
C THR A 116 -7.33 -30.35 34.62
N GLN A 117 -6.11 -30.89 34.55
CA GLN A 117 -5.93 -32.34 34.53
C GLN A 117 -5.48 -32.81 35.91
N VAL A 118 -6.42 -32.91 36.84
CA VAL A 118 -6.27 -33.76 38.03
C VAL A 118 -6.70 -35.16 37.61
N VAL A 119 -5.72 -36.00 37.31
CA VAL A 119 -5.89 -37.42 37.07
C VAL A 119 -6.38 -38.07 38.38
N PRO A 120 -7.49 -38.82 38.41
CA PRO A 120 -7.87 -39.53 39.63
C PRO A 120 -6.90 -40.71 39.83
N HIS A 121 -6.29 -40.75 41.00
CA HIS A 121 -5.56 -41.91 41.51
C HIS A 121 -6.58 -43.01 41.81
N VAL A 122 -6.43 -44.17 41.18
CA VAL A 122 -7.14 -45.40 41.54
C VAL A 122 -6.07 -46.38 42.04
N GLU A 123 -6.32 -46.92 43.24
CA GLU A 123 -5.54 -47.94 43.96
C GLU A 123 -5.15 -49.16 43.10
#